data_AF-A0A3G9DUN7-F1
#
_entry.id   AF-A0A3G9DUN7-F1
#
_cell.length_a   1.000
_cell.length_b   1.000
_cell.length_c   1.000
_cell.angle_alpha   90.00
_cell.angle_beta   90.00
_cell.angle_gamma   90.00
#
_symmetry.space_group_name_H-M   'P 1'
#
loop_
_entity.id
_entity.type
_entity.pdbx_description
1 polymer ?
#
loop_
_entity_poly.entity_id
_entity_poly.type
_entity_poly.pdbx_seq_one_letter_code
_entity_poly.pdbx_strand_id
1 'polypeptide(L)'
;MEDLKIVYSLPSKVKITALVAGGFLFALAVGVSISQAIHASLDFLFYVGVAGVVLAALLVFTVTVWQSDFIVEIDNDEFRIKLPKQRINGSILWETVTQLGIGLSYLTLTTTGTNYKIDLGNLKYNDLKRIKAKLIEVCEAKNIPFGNI
;
A
#
# COMPACT_ATOMS: atom_id res chain seq x y z
N MET A 1 -13.14 2.08 22.14
CA MET A 1 -11.78 1.93 21.60
C MET A 1 -11.76 2.65 20.27
N GLU A 2 -10.75 3.48 20.00
CA GLU A 2 -10.62 4.14 18.69
C GLU A 2 -9.99 3.19 17.67
N ASP A 3 -10.52 3.17 16.44
CA ASP A 3 -10.03 2.28 15.39
C ASP A 3 -8.67 2.75 14.87
N LEU A 4 -7.75 1.81 14.64
CA LEU A 4 -6.45 2.12 14.03
C LEU A 4 -6.45 1.69 12.57
N LYS A 5 -6.45 2.67 11.67
CA LYS A 5 -6.31 2.44 10.22
C LYS A 5 -5.04 3.09 9.69
N ILE A 6 -4.13 2.27 9.18
CA ILE A 6 -2.88 2.70 8.53
C ILE A 6 -2.91 2.25 7.08
N VAL A 7 -2.92 3.21 6.17
CA VAL A 7 -2.95 2.99 4.72
C VAL A 7 -1.70 3.62 4.12
N TYR A 8 -0.86 2.82 3.45
CA TYR A 8 0.35 3.32 2.77
C TYR A 8 0.14 3.52 1.26
N SER A 9 -1.10 3.52 0.78
CA SER A 9 -1.38 3.89 -0.60
C SER A 9 -1.14 5.39 -0.81
N LEU A 10 -0.91 5.80 -2.07
CA LEU A 10 -0.76 7.22 -2.38
C LEU A 10 -2.08 7.94 -2.06
N PRO A 11 -2.03 9.14 -1.46
CA PRO A 11 -3.23 9.93 -1.24
C PRO A 11 -3.98 10.16 -2.56
N SER A 12 -5.31 10.11 -2.53
CA SER A 12 -6.14 10.27 -3.74
C SER A 12 -5.84 11.56 -4.51
N LYS A 13 -5.51 12.65 -3.79
CA LYS A 13 -5.09 13.93 -4.40
C LYS A 13 -3.81 13.79 -5.23
N VAL A 14 -2.83 13.02 -4.75
CA VAL A 14 -1.57 12.77 -5.46
C VAL A 14 -1.83 11.89 -6.69
N LYS A 15 -2.71 10.89 -6.57
CA LYS A 15 -3.10 10.06 -7.73
C LYS A 15 -3.75 10.89 -8.83
N ILE A 16 -4.71 11.74 -8.48
CA ILE A 16 -5.44 12.58 -9.43
C ILE A 16 -4.48 13.58 -10.11
N THR A 17 -3.64 14.27 -9.33
CA THR A 17 -2.67 15.23 -9.90
C THR A 17 -1.67 14.56 -10.83
N ALA A 18 -1.16 13.38 -10.47
CA ALA A 18 -0.27 12.60 -11.34
C ALA A 18 -0.97 12.15 -12.62
N LEU A 19 -2.25 11.74 -12.55
CA LEU A 19 -3.02 11.31 -13.71
C LEU A 19 -3.31 12.48 -14.67
N VAL A 20 -3.66 13.66 -14.11
CA VAL A 20 -3.84 14.89 -14.89
C VAL A 20 -2.53 15.33 -15.54
N ALA A 21 -1.42 15.34 -14.80
CA ALA A 21 -0.11 15.69 -15.33
C ALA A 21 0.36 14.71 -16.42
N GLY A 22 0.17 13.40 -16.20
CA GLY A 22 0.47 12.36 -17.18
C GLY A 22 -0.37 12.49 -18.45
N GLY A 23 -1.66 12.75 -18.31
CA GLY A 23 -2.56 12.98 -19.45
C GLY A 23 -2.18 14.22 -20.26
N PHE A 24 -1.84 15.32 -19.58
CA PHE A 24 -1.35 16.53 -20.25
C PHE A 24 -0.04 16.28 -21.00
N LEU A 25 0.92 15.59 -20.37
CA LEU A 25 2.20 15.25 -20.98
C LEU A 25 2.02 14.33 -22.20
N PHE A 26 1.11 13.37 -22.11
CA PHE A 26 0.74 12.49 -23.22
C PHE A 26 0.18 13.29 -24.41
N ALA A 27 -0.79 14.17 -24.17
CA ALA A 27 -1.40 14.98 -25.23
C ALA A 27 -0.37 15.89 -25.93
N LEU A 28 0.52 16.53 -25.15
CA LEU A 28 1.58 17.37 -25.67
C LEU A 28 2.58 16.54 -26.51
N ALA A 29 3.05 15.43 -25.97
CA ALA A 29 4.04 14.57 -26.62
C ALA A 29 3.52 13.94 -27.92
N VAL A 30 2.25 13.52 -27.93
CA VAL A 30 1.57 13.05 -29.13
C VAL A 30 1.41 14.19 -30.14
N GLY A 31 0.98 15.38 -29.70
CA GLY A 31 0.82 16.55 -30.57
C GLY A 31 2.11 16.95 -31.28
N VAL A 32 3.24 16.98 -30.56
CA VAL A 32 4.57 17.25 -31.13
C VAL A 32 4.97 16.16 -32.12
N SER A 33 4.76 14.88 -31.77
CA SER A 33 5.12 13.75 -32.64
C SER A 33 4.32 13.76 -33.94
N ILE A 34 3.00 14.00 -33.88
CA ILE A 34 2.13 14.08 -35.05
C ILE A 34 2.48 15.28 -35.92
N SER A 35 2.68 16.45 -35.31
CA SER A 35 3.06 17.66 -36.06
C SER A 35 4.35 17.45 -36.85
N GLN A 36 5.38 16.89 -36.23
CA GLN A 36 6.64 16.56 -36.90
C GLN A 36 6.48 15.49 -38.00
N ALA A 37 5.65 14.47 -37.75
CA ALA A 37 5.36 13.43 -38.74
C ALA A 37 4.66 13.98 -40.00
N ILE A 38 3.71 14.91 -39.85
CA ILE A 38 3.02 15.55 -40.98
C ILE A 38 3.99 16.36 -41.85
N HIS A 39 4.97 17.01 -41.24
CA HIS A 39 6.01 17.76 -41.96
C HIS A 39 7.12 16.86 -42.53
N ALA A 40 7.03 15.54 -42.36
CA ALA A 40 8.06 14.56 -42.72
C ALA A 40 9.45 14.85 -42.11
N SER A 41 9.49 15.66 -41.05
CA SER A 41 10.71 16.05 -40.34
C SER A 41 10.89 15.15 -39.12
N LEU A 42 11.64 14.06 -39.30
CA LEU A 42 12.02 13.14 -38.21
C LEU A 42 13.21 13.68 -37.42
N ASP A 43 13.11 14.94 -37.00
CA ASP A 43 14.17 15.62 -36.26
C ASP A 43 14.14 15.26 -34.77
N PHE A 44 15.10 15.78 -34.02
CA PHE A 44 15.24 15.57 -32.58
C PHE A 44 13.91 15.70 -31.79
N LEU A 45 13.06 16.69 -32.15
CA LEU A 45 11.78 16.92 -31.48
C LEU A 45 10.78 15.76 -31.65
N PHE A 46 10.82 15.04 -32.78
CA PHE A 46 9.99 13.85 -32.97
C PHE A 46 10.37 12.75 -31.98
N TYR A 47 11.66 12.46 -31.83
CA TYR A 47 12.15 11.44 -30.89
C TYR A 47 11.89 11.83 -29.43
N VAL A 48 11.98 13.11 -29.08
CA VAL A 48 11.59 13.63 -27.75
C VAL A 48 10.09 13.42 -27.52
N GLY A 49 9.25 13.66 -28.53
CA GLY A 49 7.82 13.38 -28.47
C GLY A 49 7.53 11.90 -28.19
N VAL A 50 8.16 10.99 -28.94
CA VAL A 50 8.00 9.54 -28.72
C VAL A 50 8.46 9.12 -27.31
N ALA A 51 9.62 9.61 -26.85
CA ALA A 51 10.09 9.35 -25.50
C ALA A 51 9.13 9.91 -24.43
N GLY A 52 8.57 11.10 -24.67
CA GLY A 52 7.56 11.73 -23.80
C GLY A 52 6.29 10.89 -23.68
N VAL A 53 5.83 10.27 -24.77
CA VAL A 53 4.68 9.34 -24.76
C VAL A 53 4.96 8.14 -23.87
N VAL A 54 6.15 7.54 -23.97
CA VAL A 54 6.55 6.41 -23.12
C VAL A 54 6.60 6.82 -21.65
N LEU A 55 7.17 7.98 -21.33
CA LEU A 55 7.23 8.49 -19.96
C LEU A 55 5.84 8.79 -19.38
N ALA A 56 4.93 9.38 -20.17
CA ALA A 56 3.56 9.61 -19.75
C ALA A 56 2.84 8.29 -19.44
N ALA A 57 2.99 7.29 -20.30
CA ALA A 57 2.41 5.97 -20.10
C ALA A 57 2.95 5.29 -18.82
N LEU A 58 4.26 5.37 -18.59
CA LEU A 58 4.89 4.83 -17.37
C LEU A 58 4.39 5.54 -16.10
N LEU A 59 4.22 6.85 -16.15
CA LEU A 59 3.69 7.63 -15.02
C LEU A 59 2.26 7.20 -14.68
N VAL A 60 1.38 7.12 -15.67
CA VAL A 60 -0.01 6.65 -15.47
C VAL A 60 -0.01 5.22 -14.94
N PHE A 61 0.81 4.33 -15.52
CA PHE A 61 0.91 2.93 -15.10
C PHE A 61 1.35 2.78 -13.63
N THR A 62 2.34 3.57 -13.20
CA THR A 62 2.87 3.52 -11.84
C THR A 62 1.81 3.89 -10.80
N VAL A 63 0.96 4.86 -11.11
CA VAL A 63 -0.08 5.37 -10.20
C VAL A 63 -1.35 4.52 -10.22
N THR A 64 -1.59 3.76 -11.29
CA THR A 64 -2.80 2.94 -11.48
C THR A 64 -2.60 1.47 -11.17
N VAL A 65 -1.55 0.84 -11.70
CA VAL A 65 -1.34 -0.61 -11.65
C VAL A 65 -0.27 -1.00 -10.62
N TRP A 66 0.81 -0.23 -10.50
CA TRP A 66 1.94 -0.58 -9.61
C TRP A 66 1.66 -0.29 -8.12
N GLN A 67 0.56 0.40 -7.81
CA GLN A 67 0.20 0.70 -6.43
C GLN A 67 -0.24 -0.57 -5.68
N SER A 68 0.65 -1.09 -4.83
CA SER A 68 0.30 -2.10 -3.85
C SER A 68 -0.44 -1.46 -2.66
N ASP A 69 -1.68 -1.88 -2.43
CA ASP A 69 -2.45 -1.45 -1.27
C ASP A 69 -1.90 -2.11 0.00
N PHE A 70 -1.10 -1.39 0.78
CA PHE A 70 -0.77 -1.79 2.16
C PHE A 70 -1.76 -1.18 3.13
N ILE A 71 -2.48 -2.07 3.81
CA ILE A 71 -3.54 -1.69 4.74
C ILE A 71 -3.34 -2.51 6.00
N VAL A 72 -3.25 -1.81 7.13
CA VAL A 72 -3.35 -2.39 8.47
C VAL A 72 -4.52 -1.71 9.15
N GLU A 73 -5.55 -2.49 9.47
CA GLU A 73 -6.78 -2.01 10.11
C GLU A 73 -7.04 -2.86 11.35
N ILE A 74 -7.05 -2.23 12.52
CA ILE A 74 -7.40 -2.85 13.79
C ILE A 74 -8.68 -2.18 14.27
N ASP A 75 -9.76 -2.94 14.21
CA ASP A 75 -11.08 -2.60 14.74
C ASP A 75 -11.32 -3.42 16.02
N ASN A 76 -12.45 -3.20 16.67
CA ASN A 76 -12.91 -3.94 17.84
C ASN A 76 -13.29 -5.38 17.50
N ASP A 77 -13.70 -5.68 16.27
CA ASP A 77 -14.17 -7.03 15.88
C ASP A 77 -13.09 -7.84 15.16
N GLU A 78 -12.28 -7.15 14.34
CA GLU A 78 -11.31 -7.81 13.49
C GLU A 78 -9.97 -7.08 13.34
N PHE A 79 -8.95 -7.86 13.01
CA PHE A 79 -7.64 -7.40 12.58
C PHE A 79 -7.42 -7.73 11.11
N ARG A 80 -7.42 -6.70 10.27
CA ARG A 80 -7.20 -6.86 8.83
C ARG A 80 -5.80 -6.41 8.47
N ILE A 81 -5.11 -7.27 7.73
CA ILE A 81 -3.78 -6.97 7.24
C ILE A 81 -3.65 -7.35 5.78
N LYS A 82 -3.10 -6.41 5.02
CA LYS A 82 -2.72 -6.61 3.62
C LYS A 82 -1.31 -6.06 3.45
N LEU A 83 -0.34 -6.96 3.44
CA LEU A 83 1.09 -6.66 3.27
C LEU A 83 1.63 -7.35 2.02
N PRO A 84 2.61 -6.75 1.31
CA PRO A 84 3.16 -7.36 0.11
C PRO A 84 3.91 -8.62 0.52
N LYS A 85 3.92 -9.64 -0.35
CA LYS A 85 4.72 -10.86 -0.16
C LYS A 85 4.33 -11.67 1.09
N GLN A 86 3.19 -11.40 1.71
CA GLN A 86 2.63 -12.20 2.79
C GLN A 86 1.33 -12.85 2.34
N ARG A 87 1.17 -14.13 2.70
CA ARG A 87 -0.05 -14.91 2.39
C ARG A 87 -1.22 -14.58 3.32
N ILE A 88 -1.06 -13.62 4.22
CA ILE A 88 -2.11 -13.18 5.14
C ILE A 88 -2.84 -12.05 4.41
N ASN A 89 -3.77 -12.44 3.55
CA ASN A 89 -4.58 -11.53 2.76
C ASN A 89 -6.03 -11.65 3.25
N GLY A 90 -6.24 -11.33 4.52
CA GLY A 90 -7.46 -11.68 5.22
C GLY A 90 -7.69 -10.88 6.50
N SER A 91 -8.88 -11.10 7.05
CA SER A 91 -9.31 -10.56 8.32
C SER A 91 -9.21 -11.64 9.39
N ILE A 92 -8.64 -11.30 10.55
CA ILE A 92 -8.55 -12.18 11.71
C ILE A 92 -9.55 -11.66 12.75
N LEU A 93 -10.62 -12.41 12.99
CA LEU A 93 -11.62 -12.10 14.01
C LEU A 93 -11.02 -12.29 15.41
N TRP A 94 -11.16 -11.29 16.27
CA TRP A 94 -10.58 -11.33 17.62
C TRP A 94 -11.10 -12.48 18.47
N GLU A 95 -12.35 -12.88 18.27
CA GLU A 95 -12.98 -14.00 18.99
C GLU A 95 -12.27 -15.34 18.77
N THR A 96 -11.57 -15.48 17.64
CA THR A 96 -10.82 -16.69 17.31
C THR A 96 -9.40 -16.69 17.86
N VAL A 97 -8.90 -15.53 18.32
CA VAL A 97 -7.53 -15.33 18.78
C VAL A 97 -7.40 -15.78 20.23
N THR A 98 -6.51 -16.76 20.47
CA THR A 98 -6.26 -17.32 21.79
C THR A 98 -5.00 -16.76 22.44
N GLN A 99 -4.03 -16.30 21.64
CA GLN A 99 -2.80 -15.70 22.16
C GLN A 99 -2.16 -14.75 21.14
N LEU A 100 -1.57 -13.67 21.63
CA LEU A 100 -0.74 -12.75 20.86
C LEU A 100 0.74 -12.82 21.30
N GLY A 101 1.64 -13.06 20.35
CA GLY A 101 3.07 -12.91 20.54
C GLY A 101 3.59 -11.67 19.82
N ILE A 102 4.29 -10.81 20.55
CA ILE A 102 4.85 -9.56 20.05
C ILE A 102 6.37 -9.71 19.93
N GLY A 103 6.88 -9.79 18.70
CA GLY A 103 8.31 -9.77 18.41
C GLY A 103 8.81 -8.36 18.08
N LEU A 104 10.09 -8.23 17.76
CA LEU A 104 10.69 -6.93 17.37
C LEU A 104 10.09 -6.39 16.07
N SER A 105 10.11 -7.21 15.01
CA SER A 105 9.63 -6.86 13.67
C SER A 105 8.55 -7.80 13.16
N TYR A 106 7.99 -8.67 14.00
CA TYR A 106 6.93 -9.60 13.63
C TYR A 106 5.92 -9.75 14.77
N LEU A 107 4.75 -10.27 14.41
CA LEU A 107 3.70 -10.68 15.34
C LEU A 107 3.33 -12.13 15.07
N THR A 108 2.94 -12.84 16.12
CA THR A 108 2.32 -14.16 16.00
C THR A 108 0.93 -14.10 16.62
N LEU A 109 -0.11 -14.38 15.82
CA LEU A 109 -1.46 -14.56 16.34
C LEU A 109 -1.79 -16.05 16.29
N THR A 110 -2.01 -16.63 17.46
CA THR A 110 -2.51 -18.00 17.61
C THR A 110 -4.03 -17.95 17.59
N THR A 111 -4.66 -18.66 16.67
CA THR A 111 -6.12 -18.84 16.66
C THR A 111 -6.51 -20.30 16.93
N THR A 112 -7.81 -20.56 17.12
CA THR A 112 -8.38 -21.90 17.36
C THR A 112 -8.10 -22.94 16.26
N GLY A 113 -7.47 -22.56 15.14
CA GLY A 113 -7.07 -23.53 14.11
C GLY A 113 -5.80 -23.17 13.31
N THR A 114 -5.20 -22.00 13.47
CA THR A 114 -4.02 -21.60 12.70
C THR A 114 -3.15 -20.59 13.45
N ASN A 115 -1.84 -20.67 13.24
CA ASN A 115 -0.89 -19.68 13.75
C ASN A 115 -0.48 -18.76 12.61
N TYR A 116 -0.86 -17.48 12.72
CA TYR A 116 -0.49 -16.45 11.77
C TYR A 116 0.81 -15.80 12.21
N LYS A 117 1.85 -15.90 11.37
CA LYS A 117 3.08 -15.12 11.54
C LYS A 117 3.07 -13.94 10.58
N ILE A 118 2.96 -12.74 11.12
CA ILE A 118 2.90 -11.48 10.38
C ILE A 118 4.25 -10.80 10.52
N ASP A 119 4.93 -10.54 9.40
CA ASP A 119 6.16 -9.74 9.42
C ASP A 119 5.84 -8.25 9.18
N LEU A 120 6.29 -7.41 10.10
CA LEU A 120 6.09 -5.96 10.12
C LEU A 120 7.38 -5.21 9.79
N GLY A 121 8.46 -5.88 9.40
CA GLY A 121 9.77 -5.28 9.15
C GLY A 121 9.79 -4.20 8.07
N ASN A 122 8.83 -4.22 7.15
CA ASN A 122 8.68 -3.21 6.10
C ASN A 122 7.89 -1.95 6.53
N LEU A 123 7.36 -1.92 7.76
CA LEU A 123 6.61 -0.77 8.28
C LEU A 123 7.55 0.27 8.91
N LYS A 124 7.13 1.54 8.88
CA LYS A 124 7.85 2.59 9.58
C LYS A 124 7.83 2.33 11.09
N TYR A 125 8.91 2.66 11.78
CA TYR A 125 9.03 2.46 13.23
C TYR A 125 7.88 3.09 14.04
N ASN A 126 7.47 4.31 13.68
CA ASN A 126 6.34 4.98 14.36
C ASN A 126 5.03 4.22 14.18
N ASP A 127 4.77 3.69 13.00
CA ASP A 127 3.56 2.92 12.71
C ASP A 127 3.60 1.56 13.40
N LEU A 128 4.77 0.91 13.43
CA LEU A 128 5.01 -0.30 14.21
C LEU A 128 4.69 -0.09 15.70
N LYS A 129 5.15 1.02 16.28
CA LYS A 129 4.88 1.38 17.68
C LYS A 129 3.38 1.56 17.92
N ARG A 130 2.67 2.24 17.02
CA ARG A 130 1.22 2.45 17.11
C ARG A 130 0.45 1.14 17.00
N ILE A 131 0.82 0.26 16.07
CA ILE A 131 0.21 -1.06 15.91
C ILE A 131 0.38 -1.88 17.19
N LYS A 132 1.60 -1.98 17.73
CA LYS A 132 1.85 -2.74 18.97
C LYS A 132 1.06 -2.21 20.16
N ALA A 133 1.01 -0.89 20.33
CA ALA A 133 0.22 -0.26 21.40
C ALA A 133 -1.27 -0.60 21.26
N LYS A 134 -1.82 -0.51 20.05
CA LYS A 134 -3.23 -0.84 19.79
C LYS A 134 -3.53 -2.32 20.01
N LEU A 135 -2.63 -3.22 19.62
CA LEU A 135 -2.79 -4.65 19.85
C LEU A 135 -2.83 -4.99 21.35
N ILE A 136 -1.99 -4.34 22.14
CA ILE A 136 -1.99 -4.50 23.61
C ILE A 136 -3.33 -4.02 24.18
N GLU A 137 -3.81 -2.83 23.78
CA GLU A 137 -5.10 -2.30 24.21
C GLU A 137 -6.27 -3.26 23.91
N VAL A 138 -6.31 -3.84 22.70
CA VAL A 138 -7.35 -4.80 22.32
C VAL A 138 -7.23 -6.10 23.12
N CYS A 139 -6.01 -6.59 23.35
CA CYS A 139 -5.79 -7.80 24.13
C CYS A 139 -6.17 -7.61 25.61
N GLU A 140 -5.87 -6.45 26.19
CA GLU A 140 -6.30 -6.08 27.54
C GLU A 140 -7.83 -6.00 27.63
N ALA A 141 -8.48 -5.36 26.65
CA ALA A 141 -9.94 -5.20 26.63
C ALA A 141 -10.69 -6.53 26.45
N LYS A 142 -10.14 -7.47 25.67
CA LYS A 142 -10.75 -8.78 25.39
C LYS A 142 -10.19 -9.91 26.26
N ASN A 143 -9.30 -9.60 27.19
CA ASN A 143 -8.64 -10.55 28.07
C ASN A 143 -7.90 -11.68 27.32
N ILE A 144 -7.26 -11.32 26.20
CA ILE A 144 -6.44 -12.22 25.38
C ILE A 144 -5.02 -12.23 25.96
N PRO A 145 -4.43 -13.40 26.27
CA PRO A 145 -3.03 -13.48 26.70
C PRO A 145 -2.07 -12.90 25.65
N PHE A 146 -1.19 -12.01 26.08
CA PHE A 146 -0.14 -11.45 25.23
C PHE A 146 1.24 -11.51 25.90
N GLY A 147 2.29 -11.64 25.10
CA GLY A 147 3.66 -11.74 25.61
C GLY A 147 4.71 -11.35 24.57
N ASN A 148 5.90 -11.02 25.06
CA ASN A 148 7.06 -10.73 24.22
C ASN A 148 7.73 -12.06 23.80
N ILE A 149 8.13 -12.17 22.54
CA ILE A 149 8.74 -13.38 21.96
C ILE A 149 9.97 -13.07 21.11
#